data_AF-A0A950ALB4-F1
#
_entry.id   AF-A0A950ALB4-F1
#
_cell.length_a   1.000
_cell.length_b   1.000
_cell.length_c   1.000
_cell.angle_alpha   90.00
_cell.angle_beta   90.00
_cell.angle_gamma   90.00
#
_symmetry.space_group_name_H-M   'P 1'
#
loop_
_entity.id
_entity.type
_entity.pdbx_description
1 polymer ?
#
loop_
_entity_poly.entity_id
_entity_poly.type
_entity_poly.pdbx_seq_one_letter_code
_entity_poly.pdbx_strand_id
1 'polypeptide(L)'
;MDVSEERALDVSELESIVRDAEPTAWLVPPRILRRVIKRDKELEFLGLQVPHRQVYTIAAAELRAVVEGEELGLRPDQEWPPVVILLARPDLEELAISPRDLVLIDYWRMLFHARAHVAIEGRFADGSLTDPVLHDRIGRIGRVEF
;
A
#
# COMPACT_ATOMS: atom_id res chain seq x y z
N MET A 1 6.08 -23.95 -27.07
CA MET A 1 5.60 -22.56 -26.89
C MET A 1 4.13 -22.70 -26.65
N ASP A 2 3.78 -22.99 -25.40
CA ASP A 2 2.41 -23.21 -24.98
C ASP A 2 1.88 -21.85 -24.56
N VAL A 3 1.12 -21.21 -25.45
CA VAL A 3 0.38 -20.00 -25.11
C VAL A 3 -0.86 -20.49 -24.39
N SER A 4 -0.68 -20.93 -23.15
CA SER A 4 -1.77 -21.13 -22.21
C SER A 4 -2.59 -19.85 -22.25
N GLU A 5 -3.89 -19.96 -22.52
CA GLU A 5 -4.83 -18.84 -22.46
C GLU A 5 -4.64 -18.14 -21.11
N GLU A 6 -3.90 -17.04 -21.11
CA GLU A 6 -3.61 -16.28 -19.92
C GLU A 6 -4.88 -15.50 -19.61
N ARG A 7 -5.77 -16.14 -18.85
CA ARG A 7 -7.04 -15.56 -18.43
C ARG A 7 -6.77 -14.18 -17.82
N ALA A 8 -7.50 -13.18 -18.31
CA ALA A 8 -7.48 -11.84 -17.75
C ALA A 8 -7.75 -11.90 -16.24
N LEU A 9 -6.87 -11.26 -15.47
CA LEU A 9 -6.98 -11.16 -14.03
C LEU A 9 -8.24 -10.37 -13.67
N ASP A 10 -9.05 -10.86 -12.74
CA ASP A 10 -10.16 -10.08 -12.19
C ASP A 10 -9.79 -9.49 -10.82
N VAL A 11 -10.58 -8.52 -10.34
CA VAL A 11 -10.27 -7.80 -9.09
C VAL A 11 -10.28 -8.72 -7.89
N SER A 12 -11.18 -9.70 -7.83
CA SER A 12 -11.28 -10.63 -6.70
C SER A 12 -10.07 -11.55 -6.66
N GLU A 13 -9.60 -12.01 -7.82
CA GLU A 13 -8.38 -12.79 -7.93
C GLU A 13 -7.15 -11.97 -7.51
N LEU A 14 -7.02 -10.73 -8.00
CA LEU A 14 -5.95 -9.82 -7.60
C LEU A 14 -5.97 -9.55 -6.08
N GLU A 15 -7.16 -9.33 -5.51
CA GLU A 15 -7.34 -9.15 -4.07
C GLU A 15 -6.88 -10.36 -3.26
N SER A 16 -7.21 -11.57 -3.70
CA SER A 16 -6.76 -12.80 -3.05
C SER A 16 -5.24 -12.91 -3.11
N ILE A 17 -4.65 -12.75 -4.30
CA ILE A 17 -3.20 -12.88 -4.51
C ILE A 17 -2.42 -11.89 -3.64
N VAL A 18 -2.86 -10.63 -3.59
CA VAL A 18 -2.22 -9.60 -2.78
C VAL A 18 -2.38 -9.89 -1.28
N ARG A 19 -3.57 -10.29 -0.84
CA ARG A 19 -3.86 -10.58 0.58
C ARG A 19 -3.13 -11.83 1.09
N ASP A 20 -2.95 -12.83 0.24
CA ASP A 20 -2.18 -14.04 0.56
C ASP A 20 -0.68 -13.72 0.75
N ALA A 21 -0.15 -12.78 -0.04
CA ALA A 21 1.23 -12.33 0.07
C ALA A 21 1.47 -11.38 1.27
N GLU A 22 0.50 -10.52 1.58
CA GLU A 22 0.55 -9.57 2.70
C GLU A 22 -0.85 -9.42 3.31
N PRO A 23 -1.17 -10.12 4.42
CA PRO A 23 -2.48 -10.10 5.04
C PRO A 23 -2.97 -8.72 5.51
N THR A 24 -2.04 -7.78 5.71
CA THR A 24 -2.35 -6.39 6.08
C THR A 24 -2.65 -5.48 4.88
N ALA A 25 -2.50 -5.99 3.65
CA ALA A 25 -2.73 -5.25 2.42
C ALA A 25 -4.15 -5.43 1.90
N TRP A 26 -4.87 -4.32 1.76
CA TRP A 26 -6.25 -4.29 1.28
C TRP A 26 -6.36 -3.42 0.03
N LEU A 27 -6.96 -3.96 -1.02
CA LEU A 27 -7.35 -3.17 -2.17
C LEU A 27 -8.65 -2.43 -1.86
N VAL A 28 -8.61 -1.11 -2.04
CA VAL A 28 -9.75 -0.23 -1.76
C VAL A 28 -10.08 0.65 -2.96
N PRO A 29 -11.34 1.06 -3.13
CA PRO A 29 -11.69 2.03 -4.15
C PRO A 29 -10.81 3.29 -4.03
N PRO A 30 -10.31 3.88 -5.14
CA PRO A 30 -9.44 5.06 -5.09
C PRO A 30 -10.03 6.25 -4.30
N ARG A 31 -11.35 6.36 -4.20
CA ARG A 31 -12.04 7.37 -3.37
C ARG A 31 -11.77 7.20 -1.88
N ILE A 32 -11.65 5.96 -1.38
CA ILE A 32 -11.33 5.67 0.02
C ILE A 32 -9.90 6.11 0.30
N LEU A 33 -8.96 5.75 -0.58
CA LEU A 33 -7.56 6.19 -0.46
C LEU A 33 -7.44 7.71 -0.33
N ARG A 34 -8.11 8.45 -1.22
CA ARG A 34 -8.14 9.93 -1.18
C ARG A 34 -8.72 10.47 0.14
N ARG A 35 -9.80 9.86 0.64
CA ARG A 35 -10.45 10.26 1.90
C ARG A 35 -9.52 10.03 3.10
N VAL A 36 -8.88 8.85 3.15
CA VAL A 36 -7.90 8.48 4.18
C VAL A 36 -6.71 9.43 4.16
N ILE A 37 -6.06 9.61 3.02
CA ILE A 37 -4.89 10.51 2.87
C ILE A 37 -5.24 11.93 3.33
N LYS A 38 -6.40 12.46 2.89
CA LYS A 38 -6.82 13.82 3.25
C LYS A 38 -7.00 13.97 4.76
N ARG A 39 -7.62 12.99 5.41
CA ARG A 39 -7.95 13.05 6.83
C ARG A 39 -6.75 12.78 7.73
N ASP A 40 -5.87 11.87 7.33
CA ASP A 40 -4.67 11.47 8.06
C ASP A 40 -3.57 12.54 8.00
N LYS A 41 -3.43 13.24 6.87
CA LYS A 41 -2.45 14.33 6.71
C LYS A 41 -2.95 15.71 7.17
N GLU A 42 -4.15 15.79 7.76
CA GLU A 42 -4.83 17.05 8.12
C GLU A 42 -4.81 18.11 6.98
N LEU A 43 -4.87 17.66 5.72
CA LEU A 43 -4.67 18.53 4.56
C LEU A 43 -5.93 19.37 4.28
N GLU A 44 -6.02 20.52 4.95
CA GLU A 44 -6.73 21.68 4.42
C GLU A 44 -5.92 22.21 3.23
N PHE A 45 -6.35 21.84 2.01
CA PHE A 45 -5.99 22.42 0.71
C PHE A 45 -4.65 23.20 0.65
N LEU A 46 -3.63 22.63 0.00
CA LEU A 46 -2.75 23.30 -0.98
C LEU A 46 -1.66 22.33 -1.49
N GLY A 47 -1.74 21.95 -2.77
CA GLY A 47 -0.58 21.74 -3.64
C GLY A 47 0.46 20.64 -3.34
N LEU A 48 0.34 19.84 -2.29
CA LEU A 48 1.31 18.77 -2.03
C LEU A 48 1.05 17.57 -2.95
N GLN A 49 2.02 17.32 -3.83
CA GLN A 49 2.09 16.15 -4.68
C GLN A 49 2.25 14.92 -3.78
N VAL A 50 1.13 14.32 -3.34
CA VAL A 50 1.16 13.09 -2.52
C VAL A 50 1.89 12.03 -3.34
N PRO A 51 3.14 11.69 -2.98
CA PRO A 51 3.81 10.57 -3.61
C PRO A 51 2.95 9.36 -3.27
N HIS A 52 2.61 8.55 -4.27
CA HIS A 52 1.84 7.31 -4.08
C HIS A 52 0.32 7.47 -3.84
N ARG A 53 -0.39 8.22 -4.69
CA ARG A 53 -1.87 8.18 -4.76
C ARG A 53 -2.50 6.78 -4.94
N GLN A 54 -1.70 5.74 -5.15
CA GLN A 54 -2.11 4.35 -5.33
C GLN A 54 -1.74 3.43 -4.16
N VAL A 55 -0.88 3.87 -3.21
CA VAL A 55 -0.53 3.07 -2.04
C VAL A 55 -0.33 3.94 -0.80
N TYR A 56 -0.93 3.55 0.32
CA TYR A 56 -0.84 4.31 1.58
C TYR A 56 -0.75 3.36 2.78
N THR A 57 0.00 3.75 3.81
CA THR A 57 0.14 2.98 5.05
C THR A 57 -0.41 3.80 6.21
N ILE A 58 -1.19 3.19 7.09
CA ILE A 58 -1.86 3.89 8.19
C ILE A 58 -2.06 2.97 9.38
N ALA A 59 -2.05 3.51 10.59
CA ALA A 59 -2.43 2.78 11.80
C ALA A 59 -3.92 2.44 11.78
N ALA A 60 -4.31 1.25 12.26
CA ALA A 60 -5.73 0.86 12.24
C ALA A 60 -6.63 1.77 13.08
N ALA A 61 -6.13 2.33 14.18
CA ALA A 61 -6.86 3.29 14.99
C ALA A 61 -7.27 4.53 14.18
N GLU A 62 -6.33 5.10 13.42
CA GLU A 62 -6.59 6.27 12.57
C GLU A 62 -7.50 5.90 11.39
N LEU A 63 -7.28 4.74 10.76
CA LEU A 63 -8.12 4.31 9.64
C LEU A 63 -9.58 4.11 10.05
N ARG A 64 -9.84 3.52 11.22
CA ARG A 64 -11.18 3.33 11.79
C ARG A 64 -11.93 4.64 12.03
N ALA A 65 -11.21 5.76 12.19
CA ALA A 65 -11.83 7.08 12.31
C ALA A 65 -12.31 7.64 10.96
N VAL A 66 -11.93 7.02 9.83
CA VAL A 66 -12.19 7.52 8.47
C VAL A 66 -13.07 6.59 7.63
N VAL A 67 -13.04 5.29 7.92
CA VAL A 67 -13.73 4.27 7.12
C VAL A 67 -14.35 3.21 8.03
N GLU A 68 -15.51 2.69 7.63
CA GLU A 68 -16.13 1.56 8.30
C GLU A 68 -15.55 0.23 7.78
N GLY A 69 -15.62 -0.83 8.59
CA GLY A 69 -15.11 -2.16 8.19
C GLY A 69 -15.78 -2.71 6.93
N GLU A 70 -17.09 -2.47 6.77
CA GLU A 70 -17.86 -2.88 5.59
C GLU A 70 -17.36 -2.19 4.31
N GLU A 71 -16.92 -0.93 4.39
CA GLU A 71 -16.33 -0.21 3.24
C GLU A 71 -15.01 -0.86 2.77
N LEU A 72 -14.35 -1.64 3.64
CA LEU A 72 -13.13 -2.39 3.37
C LEU A 72 -13.40 -3.88 3.07
N GLY A 73 -14.66 -4.29 3.07
CA GLY A 73 -15.06 -5.69 2.90
C GLY A 73 -14.67 -6.59 4.08
N LEU A 74 -14.45 -6.02 5.26
CA LEU A 74 -14.17 -6.78 6.48
C LEU A 74 -15.46 -7.34 7.06
N ARG A 75 -15.37 -8.53 7.65
CA ARG A 75 -16.48 -9.08 8.45
C ARG A 75 -16.59 -8.31 9.77
N PRO A 76 -17.79 -8.18 10.35
CA PRO A 76 -17.99 -7.43 11.60
C PRO A 76 -17.13 -7.90 12.78
N ASP A 77 -16.76 -9.19 12.80
CA ASP A 77 -15.97 -9.86 13.82
C ASP A 77 -14.47 -9.93 13.49
N GLN A 78 -14.05 -9.41 12.34
CA GLN A 78 -12.66 -9.47 11.91
C GLN A 78 -11.81 -8.42 12.64
N GLU A 79 -10.76 -8.87 13.31
CA GLU A 79 -9.76 -7.98 13.92
C GLU A 79 -8.99 -7.19 12.85
N TRP A 80 -8.65 -5.95 13.17
CA TRP A 80 -7.85 -5.11 12.29
C TRP A 80 -6.38 -5.28 12.64
N PRO A 81 -5.49 -5.43 11.66
CA PRO A 81 -4.06 -5.45 11.93
C PRO A 81 -3.61 -4.09 12.48
N PRO A 82 -2.54 -4.01 13.29
CA PRO A 82 -2.12 -2.77 13.92
C PRO A 82 -1.75 -1.66 12.90
N VAL A 83 -1.16 -2.06 11.77
CA VAL A 83 -0.87 -1.21 10.62
C VAL A 83 -1.52 -1.85 9.40
N VAL A 84 -2.16 -1.02 8.57
CA VAL A 84 -2.85 -1.42 7.35
C VAL A 84 -2.13 -0.82 6.15
N ILE A 85 -1.97 -1.61 5.09
CA ILE A 85 -1.51 -1.17 3.78
C ILE A 85 -2.74 -1.07 2.88
N LEU A 86 -3.01 0.12 2.36
CA LEU A 86 -4.10 0.36 1.42
C LEU A 86 -3.54 0.50 0.02
N LEU A 87 -4.05 -0.30 -0.90
CA LEU A 87 -3.72 -0.25 -2.32
C LEU A 87 -4.95 0.20 -3.10
N ALA A 88 -4.79 1.10 -4.07
CA ALA A 88 -5.88 1.48 -4.94
C ALA A 88 -6.29 0.26 -5.78
N ARG A 89 -7.58 -0.07 -5.79
CA ARG A 89 -8.16 -1.00 -6.78
C ARG A 89 -7.87 -0.49 -8.20
N PRO A 90 -7.62 -1.40 -9.15
CA PRO A 90 -7.42 -1.00 -10.53
C PRO A 90 -8.75 -0.56 -11.13
N ASP A 91 -8.69 0.19 -12.22
CA ASP A 91 -9.86 0.39 -13.06
C ASP A 91 -10.24 -0.94 -13.75
N LEU A 92 -11.54 -1.23 -13.84
CA LEU A 92 -12.01 -2.52 -14.36
C LEU A 92 -11.77 -2.66 -15.86
N GLU A 93 -11.89 -1.57 -16.62
CA GLU A 93 -11.68 -1.57 -18.07
C GLU A 93 -10.19 -1.72 -18.38
N GLU A 94 -9.35 -1.00 -17.63
CA GLU A 94 -7.89 -1.11 -17.72
C GLU A 94 -7.41 -2.51 -17.33
N LEU A 95 -7.93 -3.08 -16.23
CA LEU A 95 -7.56 -4.42 -15.78
C LEU A 95 -7.91 -5.48 -16.84
N ALA A 96 -9.08 -5.38 -17.47
CA ALA A 96 -9.56 -6.37 -18.44
C ALA A 96 -8.68 -6.46 -19.70
N ILE A 97 -7.99 -5.38 -20.07
CA ILE A 97 -7.13 -5.31 -21.26
C ILE A 97 -5.64 -5.45 -20.93
N SER A 98 -5.28 -5.44 -19.64
CA SER A 98 -3.89 -5.48 -19.20
C SER A 98 -3.37 -6.91 -19.07
N PRO A 99 -2.15 -7.21 -19.55
CA PRO A 99 -1.53 -8.51 -19.31
C PRO A 99 -1.38 -8.78 -17.82
N ARG A 100 -1.77 -9.98 -17.38
CA ARG A 100 -1.76 -10.41 -15.98
C ARG A 100 -0.43 -10.10 -15.29
N ASP A 101 0.67 -10.49 -15.90
CA ASP A 101 2.01 -10.35 -15.31
C ASP A 101 2.40 -8.90 -15.08
N LEU A 102 2.02 -8.00 -15.98
CA LEU A 102 2.30 -6.57 -15.83
C LEU A 102 1.50 -5.97 -14.67
N VAL A 103 0.21 -6.34 -14.56
CA VAL A 103 -0.62 -5.93 -13.42
C VAL A 103 0.01 -6.42 -12.12
N LEU A 104 0.36 -7.70 -12.03
CA LEU A 104 0.97 -8.25 -10.82
C LEU A 104 2.28 -7.56 -10.46
N ILE A 105 3.16 -7.30 -11.43
CA ILE A 105 4.42 -6.56 -11.20
C ILE A 105 4.15 -5.19 -10.59
N ASP A 106 3.16 -4.45 -11.08
CA ASP A 106 2.84 -3.12 -10.55
C ASP A 106 2.36 -3.19 -9.09
N TYR A 107 1.51 -4.17 -8.76
CA TYR A 107 1.07 -4.39 -7.38
C TYR A 107 2.19 -4.87 -6.47
N TRP A 108 3.11 -5.70 -6.97
CA TRP A 108 4.30 -6.10 -6.21
C TRP A 108 5.24 -4.95 -5.91
N ARG A 109 5.42 -4.03 -6.85
CA ARG A 109 6.20 -2.80 -6.62
C ARG A 109 5.54 -1.92 -5.56
N MET A 110 4.23 -1.69 -5.66
CA MET A 110 3.49 -0.93 -4.64
C MET A 110 3.60 -1.59 -3.26
N LEU A 111 3.41 -2.90 -3.19
CA LEU A 111 3.48 -3.65 -1.95
C LEU A 111 4.88 -3.63 -1.34
N PHE A 112 5.92 -3.80 -2.16
CA PHE A 112 7.31 -3.66 -1.74
C PHE A 112 7.58 -2.29 -1.11
N HIS A 113 7.16 -1.22 -1.79
CA HIS A 113 7.34 0.14 -1.28
C HIS A 113 6.64 0.35 0.07
N ALA A 114 5.39 -0.11 0.21
CA ALA A 114 4.65 -0.03 1.46
C ALA A 114 5.31 -0.82 2.59
N ARG A 115 5.70 -2.07 2.33
CA ARG A 115 6.34 -2.92 3.34
C ARG A 115 7.69 -2.38 3.78
N ALA A 116 8.47 -1.83 2.85
CA ALA A 116 9.71 -1.15 3.17
C ALA A 116 9.47 0.07 4.08
N HIS A 117 8.45 0.87 3.77
CA HIS A 117 8.07 2.02 4.60
C HIS A 117 7.64 1.57 6.01
N VAL A 118 6.74 0.60 6.14
CA VAL A 118 6.32 0.04 7.45
C VAL A 118 7.52 -0.49 8.24
N ALA A 119 8.43 -1.23 7.60
CA ALA A 119 9.60 -1.78 8.27
C ALA A 119 10.58 -0.71 8.74
N ILE A 120 10.74 0.39 7.99
CA ILE A 120 11.61 1.51 8.37
C ILE A 120 10.99 2.30 9.51
N GLU A 121 9.72 2.69 9.41
CA GLU A 121 8.98 3.40 10.45
C GLU A 121 8.93 2.59 11.76
N GLY A 122 8.71 1.28 11.67
CA GLY A 122 8.76 0.38 12.83
C GLY A 122 10.10 0.42 13.56
N ARG A 123 11.20 0.50 12.82
CA ARG A 123 12.55 0.61 13.42
C ARG A 123 12.83 1.96 14.05
N PHE A 124 12.23 3.03 13.53
CA PHE A 124 12.28 4.33 14.20
C PHE A 124 11.46 4.31 15.48
N ALA A 125 10.26 3.74 15.44
CA ALA A 125 9.37 3.64 16.59
C ALA A 125 9.94 2.78 17.73
N ASP A 126 10.65 1.69 17.41
CA ASP A 126 11.30 0.83 18.40
C ASP A 126 12.71 1.29 18.82
N GLY A 127 13.21 2.37 18.22
CA GLY A 127 14.52 2.97 18.51
C GLY A 127 15.73 2.20 17.97
N SER A 128 15.53 1.10 17.23
CA SER A 128 16.62 0.36 16.58
C SER A 128 17.23 1.09 15.38
N LEU A 129 16.48 2.04 14.80
CA LEU A 129 16.97 3.03 13.84
C LEU A 129 16.80 4.42 14.44
N THR A 130 17.93 5.13 14.58
CA THR A 130 17.98 6.52 15.04
C THR A 130 18.72 7.37 14.03
N ASP A 131 18.57 8.69 14.08
CA ASP A 131 19.24 9.59 13.14
C ASP A 131 20.77 9.37 13.09
N PRO A 132 21.49 9.20 14.23
CA PRO A 132 22.92 8.89 14.18
C PRO A 132 23.23 7.58 13.45
N VAL A 133 22.45 6.52 13.70
CA VAL A 133 22.64 5.21 13.06
C VAL A 133 22.33 5.29 11.57
N LEU A 134 21.29 6.03 11.19
CA LEU A 134 20.93 6.26 9.79
C LEU A 134 22.04 7.00 9.06
N HIS A 135 22.56 8.09 9.63
CA HIS A 135 23.65 8.86 9.03
C HIS A 135 24.92 8.04 8.83
N ASP A 136 25.31 7.23 9.82
CA ASP A 136 26.45 6.32 9.71
C ASP A 136 26.24 5.28 8.60
N ARG A 137 25.03 4.73 8.50
CA ARG A 137 24.68 3.74 7.48
C ARG A 137 24.67 4.33 6.07
N ILE A 138 24.16 5.54 5.88
CA ILE A 138 24.26 6.29 4.61
C ILE A 138 25.73 6.53 4.26
N GLY A 139 26.56 6.90 5.24
CA GLY A 139 28.00 7.06 5.05
C GLY A 139 28.69 5.79 4.53
N ARG A 140 28.32 4.62 5.05
CA ARG A 140 28.87 3.32 4.63
C ARG A 140 28.44 2.84 3.25
N ILE A 141 27.21 3.18 2.82
CA ILE A 141 26.69 2.82 1.49
C ILE A 141 27.29 3.72 0.40
N GLY A 142 27.81 4.88 0.78
CA GLY A 142 28.23 5.94 -0.12
C GLY A 142 27.13 6.99 -0.22
N ARG A 143 27.52 8.26 -0.11
CA ARG A 143 26.60 9.37 -0.39
C ARG A 143 26.36 9.43 -1.89
N VAL A 144 25.17 9.84 -2.31
CA VAL A 144 24.91 10.16 -3.71
C VAL A 144 25.86 11.29 -4.10
N GLU A 145 26.82 10.97 -4.96
CA GLU A 145 27.66 11.98 -5.62
C GLU A 145 26.82 12.60 -6.76
N PHE A 146 26.73 13.93 -6.78
CA PHE A 146 26.05 14.71 -7.82
C PHE A 146 27.04 15.21 -8.85
#